data_AF-T0ZD52-F1
#
_entry.id   AF-T0ZD52-F1
#
_cell.length_a   1.000
_cell.length_b   1.000
_cell.length_c   1.000
_cell.angle_alpha   90.00
_cell.angle_beta   90.00
_cell.angle_gamma   90.00
#
_symmetry.space_group_name_H-M   'P 1'
#
loop_
_entity.id
_entity.type
_entity.pdbx_description
1 polymer ?
#
loop_
_entity_poly.entity_id
_entity_poly.type
_entity_poly.pdbx_seq_one_letter_code
_entity_poly.pdbx_strand_id
1 'polypeptide(L)'
;GPITVLDLEEAKSITRATLDTSTVVIVATRQAFQVEDEECRKVYQSSGALMHHFEHLSPARRAELLQDGAGTEQTTPYSLANVLRLRRPFVIVDEAHNSRTELAFDMLARFRPSGVLELTATPDLERTPSNVLHSVSAAELKAEEMIKLPVVLETEPNWQQCLADAIGRREALHALADAERRAGAAYMRPLVLIQSEPRRAGVDTLDFARVRDELIRNHGIATSEIVVATGEEKGLEQLDADYQLGIADPACPVKFIITQKALAEGWDCPFAYILVSMAALHSATAVEQLLGRVLRQPGASRRQAKALNQSYAFVVSRNFAETAGALRDRLVAGAGFERREVSEFVTAAKAEQARLDLDGHAGRFVVHPVAI
;
A
#
# COMPACT_ATOMS: atom_id res chain seq x y z
N GLY A 1 -8.19 -15.39 -27.66
CA GLY A 1 -7.64 -16.75 -27.52
C GLY A 1 -7.74 -17.18 -26.07
N PRO A 2 -7.38 -18.43 -25.75
CA PRO A 2 -7.28 -18.88 -24.36
C PRO A 2 -6.21 -18.08 -23.59
N ILE A 3 -6.45 -17.86 -22.30
CA ILE A 3 -5.51 -17.21 -21.38
C ILE A 3 -4.95 -18.27 -20.44
N THR A 4 -3.64 -18.27 -20.23
CA THR A 4 -2.96 -19.17 -19.30
C THR A 4 -2.22 -18.32 -18.28
N VAL A 5 -2.59 -18.45 -17.00
CA VAL A 5 -1.94 -17.75 -15.89
C VAL A 5 -1.03 -18.75 -15.17
N LEU A 6 0.22 -18.38 -14.98
CA LEU A 6 1.24 -19.23 -14.35
C LEU A 6 1.95 -18.44 -13.25
N ASP A 7 2.36 -19.12 -12.19
CA ASP A 7 3.43 -18.60 -11.33
C ASP A 7 4.83 -18.84 -11.93
N LEU A 8 5.86 -18.40 -11.22
CA LEU A 8 7.24 -18.54 -11.69
C LEU A 8 7.75 -20.00 -11.72
N GLU A 9 7.27 -20.86 -10.81
CA GLU A 9 7.65 -22.28 -10.77
C GLU A 9 7.02 -23.04 -11.93
N GLU A 10 5.72 -22.83 -12.17
CA GLU A 10 5.00 -23.40 -13.30
C GLU A 10 5.63 -22.97 -14.63
N ALA A 11 6.00 -21.70 -14.74
CA ALA A 11 6.64 -21.14 -15.93
C ALA A 11 7.97 -21.82 -16.29
N LYS A 12 8.68 -22.47 -15.36
CA LYS A 12 9.93 -23.21 -15.65
C LYS A 12 9.71 -24.46 -16.49
N SER A 13 8.48 -24.93 -16.58
CA SER A 13 8.08 -26.09 -17.39
C SER A 13 7.21 -25.72 -18.59
N ILE A 14 7.07 -24.41 -18.87
CA ILE A 14 6.19 -23.92 -19.93
C ILE A 14 6.59 -24.49 -21.29
N THR A 15 5.59 -24.86 -22.09
CA THR A 15 5.84 -25.42 -23.43
C THR A 15 5.75 -24.37 -24.53
N ARG A 16 6.46 -24.61 -25.63
CA ARG A 16 6.39 -23.78 -26.84
C ARG A 16 4.97 -23.73 -27.40
N ALA A 17 4.26 -24.87 -27.40
CA ALA A 17 2.89 -24.96 -27.85
C ALA A 17 1.97 -24.04 -27.04
N THR A 18 2.14 -23.98 -25.72
CA THR A 18 1.39 -23.05 -24.86
C THR A 18 1.62 -21.60 -25.27
N LEU A 19 2.89 -21.19 -25.44
CA LEU A 19 3.25 -19.83 -25.85
C LEU A 19 2.80 -19.47 -27.28
N ASP A 20 2.62 -20.46 -28.16
CA ASP A 20 2.19 -20.24 -29.55
C ASP A 20 0.66 -20.22 -29.70
N THR A 21 -0.09 -20.75 -28.74
CA THR A 21 -1.56 -20.94 -28.85
C THR A 21 -2.38 -20.16 -27.81
N SER A 22 -1.74 -19.63 -26.76
CA SER A 22 -2.40 -18.91 -25.67
C SER A 22 -1.72 -17.58 -25.35
N THR A 23 -2.50 -16.66 -24.80
CA THR A 23 -1.94 -15.49 -24.12
C THR A 23 -1.48 -15.92 -22.73
N VAL A 24 -0.17 -15.93 -22.50
CA VAL A 24 0.41 -16.36 -21.23
C VAL A 24 0.69 -15.15 -20.34
N VAL A 25 0.20 -15.22 -19.10
CA VAL A 25 0.49 -14.26 -18.04
C VAL A 25 1.28 -14.97 -16.96
N ILE A 26 2.50 -14.49 -16.68
CA ILE A 26 3.33 -15.01 -15.59
C ILE A 26 3.23 -14.01 -14.44
N VAL A 27 2.74 -14.46 -13.29
CA VAL A 27 2.63 -13.66 -12.07
C VAL A 27 3.77 -14.06 -11.13
N ALA A 28 4.55 -13.08 -10.70
CA ALA A 28 5.69 -13.33 -9.82
C ALA A 28 5.92 -12.13 -8.91
N THR A 29 6.42 -12.40 -7.71
CA THR A 29 6.87 -11.34 -6.81
C THR A 29 8.18 -10.75 -7.33
N ARG A 30 8.39 -9.46 -7.07
CA ARG A 30 9.60 -8.78 -7.54
C ARG A 30 10.89 -9.35 -6.92
N GLN A 31 10.81 -9.88 -5.70
CA GLN A 31 11.93 -10.54 -4.99
C GLN A 31 12.48 -11.71 -5.79
N ALA A 32 11.63 -12.43 -6.53
CA ALA A 32 12.05 -13.54 -7.38
C ALA A 32 13.01 -13.11 -8.52
N PHE A 33 13.17 -11.80 -8.74
CA PHE A 33 14.05 -11.21 -9.74
C PHE A 33 15.14 -10.31 -9.16
N GLN A 34 15.48 -10.40 -7.87
CA GLN A 34 16.66 -9.72 -7.30
C GLN A 34 17.87 -10.68 -7.27
N VAL A 35 19.00 -10.29 -7.86
CA VAL A 35 20.18 -11.14 -8.11
C VAL A 35 20.83 -11.70 -6.83
N GLU A 36 20.58 -11.07 -5.67
CA GLU A 36 21.13 -11.49 -4.38
C GLU A 36 20.38 -12.66 -3.72
N ASP A 37 19.22 -13.06 -4.28
CA ASP A 37 18.38 -14.14 -3.73
C ASP A 37 18.55 -15.46 -4.50
N GLU A 38 18.62 -16.60 -3.79
CA GLU A 38 18.87 -17.93 -4.38
C GLU A 38 17.80 -18.35 -5.39
N GLU A 39 16.58 -17.83 -5.27
CA GLU A 39 15.47 -18.08 -6.20
C GLU A 39 15.70 -17.45 -7.58
N CYS A 40 16.36 -16.29 -7.63
CA CYS A 40 16.66 -15.61 -8.89
C CYS A 40 17.60 -16.44 -9.76
N ARG A 41 18.54 -17.19 -9.13
CA ARG A 41 19.41 -18.14 -9.85
C ARG A 41 18.62 -19.18 -10.64
N LYS A 42 17.41 -19.55 -10.21
CA LYS A 42 16.59 -20.58 -10.86
C LYS A 42 15.98 -20.11 -12.20
N VAL A 43 15.72 -18.82 -12.39
CA VAL A 43 15.19 -18.28 -13.67
C VAL A 43 16.27 -18.28 -14.76
N TYR A 44 17.52 -18.14 -14.35
CA TYR A 44 18.70 -18.18 -15.24
C TYR A 44 19.30 -19.59 -15.39
N GLN A 45 18.93 -20.53 -14.51
CA GLN A 45 19.40 -21.91 -14.57
C GLN A 45 18.88 -22.63 -15.82
N SER A 46 19.77 -23.40 -16.44
CA SER A 46 19.41 -24.24 -17.59
C SER A 46 18.50 -25.39 -17.15
N SER A 47 17.40 -25.62 -17.87
CA SER A 47 16.45 -26.70 -17.64
C SER A 47 16.18 -27.48 -18.92
N GLY A 48 16.28 -28.80 -18.85
CA GLY A 48 15.95 -29.68 -19.98
C GLY A 48 14.49 -29.54 -20.45
N ALA A 49 13.58 -29.18 -19.54
CA ALA A 49 12.18 -28.95 -19.88
C ALA A 49 11.99 -27.81 -20.90
N LEU A 50 12.91 -26.84 -20.94
CA LEU A 50 12.82 -25.66 -21.82
C LEU A 50 13.60 -25.82 -23.13
N MET A 51 14.33 -26.92 -23.32
CA MET A 51 15.22 -27.12 -24.49
C MET A 51 14.51 -26.92 -25.83
N HIS A 52 13.26 -27.39 -25.93
CA HIS A 52 12.45 -27.32 -27.13
C HIS A 52 12.12 -25.88 -27.61
N HIS A 53 12.25 -24.85 -26.75
CA HIS A 53 12.13 -23.44 -27.16
C HIS A 53 13.31 -22.95 -27.99
N PHE A 54 14.45 -23.64 -27.91
CA PHE A 54 15.73 -23.25 -28.51
C PHE A 54 16.07 -24.02 -29.80
N GLU A 55 15.18 -24.93 -30.20
CA GLU A 55 15.28 -25.66 -31.45
C GLU A 55 15.00 -24.74 -32.64
N HIS A 56 15.74 -24.95 -33.74
CA HIS A 56 15.57 -24.22 -35.00
C HIS A 56 15.73 -22.68 -34.91
N LEU A 57 16.41 -22.15 -33.89
CA LEU A 57 16.74 -20.72 -33.84
C LEU A 57 17.77 -20.33 -34.92
N SER A 58 17.51 -19.21 -35.60
CA SER A 58 18.48 -18.56 -36.48
C SER A 58 19.73 -18.11 -35.70
N PRO A 59 20.92 -18.01 -36.34
CA PRO A 59 22.13 -17.50 -35.69
C PRO A 59 21.95 -16.14 -35.01
N ALA A 60 21.22 -15.22 -35.65
CA ALA A 60 20.92 -13.90 -35.09
C ALA A 60 20.17 -13.99 -33.76
N ARG A 61 19.08 -14.76 -33.68
CA ARG A 61 18.33 -14.99 -32.44
C ARG A 61 19.16 -15.67 -31.34
N ARG A 62 20.08 -16.58 -31.69
CA ARG A 62 20.97 -17.20 -30.69
C ARG A 62 21.96 -16.21 -30.10
N ALA A 63 22.51 -15.31 -30.93
CA ALA A 63 23.45 -14.27 -30.47
C ALA A 63 22.81 -13.29 -29.47
N GLU A 64 21.48 -13.19 -29.48
CA GLU A 64 20.72 -12.34 -28.57
C GLU A 64 20.42 -12.97 -27.20
N LEU A 65 20.72 -14.26 -27.02
CA LEU A 65 20.50 -14.99 -25.77
C LEU A 65 21.60 -14.67 -24.76
N LEU A 66 21.23 -14.69 -23.47
CA LEU A 66 22.20 -14.67 -22.38
C LEU A 66 23.09 -15.90 -22.46
N GLN A 67 24.35 -15.70 -22.17
CA GLN A 67 25.37 -16.74 -22.10
C GLN A 67 25.84 -16.88 -20.65
N ASP A 68 26.28 -18.09 -20.29
CA ASP A 68 26.94 -18.40 -19.03
C ASP A 68 28.40 -18.77 -19.28
N GLY A 69 29.28 -18.45 -18.34
CA GLY A 69 30.74 -18.62 -18.47
C GLY A 69 31.45 -17.53 -19.30
N ALA A 70 32.77 -17.67 -19.44
CA ALA A 70 33.63 -16.72 -20.15
C ALA A 70 34.59 -17.44 -21.12
N GLY A 71 34.94 -16.76 -22.23
CA GLY A 71 35.90 -17.28 -23.20
C GLY A 71 35.40 -18.52 -23.94
N THR A 72 36.20 -19.58 -23.97
CA THR A 72 35.91 -20.81 -24.72
C THR A 72 34.89 -21.74 -24.05
N GLU A 73 34.53 -21.48 -22.79
CA GLU A 73 33.55 -22.24 -22.02
C GLU A 73 32.16 -21.58 -22.02
N GLN A 74 31.95 -20.61 -22.91
CA GLN A 74 30.68 -19.89 -22.98
C GLN A 74 29.57 -20.79 -23.52
N THR A 75 28.48 -20.92 -22.76
CA THR A 75 27.32 -21.73 -23.13
C THR A 75 26.03 -20.94 -23.05
N THR A 76 25.04 -21.31 -23.87
CA THR A 76 23.70 -20.70 -23.80
C THR A 76 22.80 -21.54 -22.91
N PRO A 77 22.42 -21.10 -21.70
CA PRO A 77 21.53 -21.85 -20.83
C PRO A 77 20.11 -21.92 -21.43
N TYR A 78 19.48 -23.09 -21.34
CA TYR A 78 18.06 -23.30 -21.66
C TYR A 78 17.20 -22.83 -20.49
N SER A 79 17.22 -21.52 -20.24
CA SER A 79 16.63 -20.90 -19.06
C SER A 79 15.35 -20.15 -19.39
N LEU A 80 14.51 -19.95 -18.38
CA LEU A 80 13.28 -19.16 -18.53
C LEU A 80 13.60 -17.73 -18.94
N ALA A 81 14.68 -17.13 -18.42
CA ALA A 81 15.15 -15.81 -18.85
C ALA A 81 15.39 -15.74 -20.38
N ASN A 82 16.01 -16.77 -20.95
CA ASN A 82 16.26 -16.85 -22.38
C ASN A 82 14.99 -17.14 -23.20
N VAL A 83 14.04 -17.91 -22.65
CA VAL A 83 12.70 -18.05 -23.25
C VAL A 83 11.99 -16.69 -23.30
N LEU A 84 12.00 -15.93 -22.21
CA LEU A 84 11.42 -14.58 -22.16
C LEU A 84 12.11 -13.65 -23.16
N ARG A 85 13.44 -13.66 -23.27
CA ARG A 85 14.17 -12.85 -24.27
C ARG A 85 13.74 -13.15 -25.70
N LEU A 86 13.51 -14.41 -26.05
CA LEU A 86 13.02 -14.80 -27.38
C LEU A 86 11.61 -14.28 -27.65
N ARG A 87 10.77 -14.23 -26.61
CA ARG A 87 9.36 -13.84 -26.71
C ARG A 87 9.12 -12.35 -26.54
N ARG A 88 10.08 -11.60 -25.97
CA ARG A 88 10.01 -10.16 -25.71
C ARG A 88 8.70 -9.75 -25.02
N PRO A 89 8.44 -10.24 -23.80
CA PRO A 89 7.16 -10.03 -23.12
C PRO A 89 6.88 -8.54 -22.89
N PHE A 90 5.60 -8.20 -22.75
CA PHE A 90 5.19 -6.93 -22.17
C PHE A 90 5.19 -7.09 -20.65
N VAL A 91 5.90 -6.22 -19.94
CA VAL A 91 6.06 -6.33 -18.49
C VAL A 91 5.16 -5.30 -17.81
N ILE A 92 4.37 -5.74 -16.83
CA ILE A 92 3.59 -4.86 -15.97
C ILE A 92 4.23 -4.90 -14.58
N VAL A 93 4.59 -3.75 -14.05
CA VAL A 93 5.18 -3.59 -12.72
C VAL A 93 4.18 -2.86 -11.84
N ASP A 94 3.65 -3.57 -10.85
CA ASP A 94 2.80 -2.96 -9.82
C ASP A 94 3.66 -2.37 -8.69
N GLU A 95 3.14 -1.33 -8.04
CA GLU A 95 3.81 -0.58 -6.98
C GLU A 95 5.27 -0.19 -7.31
N ALA A 96 5.48 0.31 -8.54
CA ALA A 96 6.82 0.60 -9.08
C ALA A 96 7.64 1.57 -8.20
N HIS A 97 7.00 2.39 -7.37
CA HIS A 97 7.67 3.29 -6.42
C HIS A 97 8.52 2.59 -5.36
N ASN A 98 8.20 1.34 -4.99
CA ASN A 98 9.00 0.55 -4.06
C ASN A 98 10.32 0.02 -4.68
N SER A 99 10.51 0.26 -5.98
CA SER A 99 11.48 -0.47 -6.81
C SER A 99 12.37 0.44 -7.64
N ARG A 100 12.48 1.72 -7.27
CA ARG A 100 13.26 2.76 -7.98
C ARG A 100 14.78 2.61 -7.83
N THR A 101 15.31 1.38 -7.84
CA THR A 101 16.75 1.13 -7.93
C THR A 101 17.12 0.86 -9.38
N GLU A 102 18.23 1.42 -9.84
CA GLU A 102 18.77 1.14 -11.19
C GLU A 102 18.89 -0.37 -11.45
N LEU A 103 19.24 -1.13 -10.40
CA LEU A 103 19.33 -2.59 -10.42
C LEU A 103 18.00 -3.29 -10.80
N ALA A 104 16.85 -2.76 -10.39
CA ALA A 104 15.55 -3.36 -10.71
C ALA A 104 15.21 -3.19 -12.19
N PHE A 105 15.49 -2.01 -12.76
CA PHE A 105 15.30 -1.76 -14.19
C PHE A 105 16.27 -2.56 -15.05
N ASP A 106 17.53 -2.67 -14.63
CA ASP A 106 18.53 -3.50 -15.31
C ASP A 106 18.08 -4.97 -15.36
N MET A 107 17.44 -5.47 -14.30
CA MET A 107 16.89 -6.82 -14.28
C MET A 107 15.75 -7.00 -15.28
N LEU A 108 14.80 -6.06 -15.35
CA LEU A 108 13.72 -6.12 -16.35
C LEU A 108 14.28 -6.02 -17.78
N ALA A 109 15.29 -5.18 -18.01
CA ALA A 109 15.95 -5.04 -19.30
C ALA A 109 16.61 -6.35 -19.77
N ARG A 110 17.08 -7.20 -18.85
CA ARG A 110 17.62 -8.53 -19.19
C ARG A 110 16.60 -9.45 -19.86
N PHE A 111 15.30 -9.22 -19.70
CA PHE A 111 14.28 -10.01 -20.40
C PHE A 111 13.97 -9.53 -21.82
N ARG A 112 14.63 -8.45 -22.30
CA ARG A 112 14.35 -7.80 -23.59
C ARG A 112 12.85 -7.54 -23.82
N PRO A 113 12.15 -6.90 -22.87
CA PRO A 113 10.72 -6.68 -23.00
C PRO A 113 10.38 -5.88 -24.26
N SER A 114 9.16 -6.06 -24.75
CA SER A 114 8.61 -5.22 -25.82
C SER A 114 8.14 -3.85 -25.30
N GLY A 115 7.80 -3.78 -24.01
CA GLY A 115 7.47 -2.57 -23.28
C GLY A 115 7.37 -2.86 -21.78
N VAL A 116 7.47 -1.81 -20.97
CA VAL A 116 7.25 -1.86 -19.53
C VAL A 116 6.15 -0.87 -19.19
N LEU A 117 5.10 -1.34 -18.50
CA LEU A 117 4.04 -0.51 -17.94
C LEU A 117 4.18 -0.50 -16.43
N GLU A 118 4.30 0.68 -15.85
CA GLU A 118 4.38 0.87 -14.41
C GLU A 118 3.04 1.35 -13.88
N LEU A 119 2.55 0.68 -12.84
CA LEU A 119 1.41 1.11 -12.05
C LEU A 119 1.95 1.63 -10.72
N THR A 120 1.71 2.91 -10.44
CA THR A 120 2.17 3.54 -9.21
C THR A 120 1.34 4.77 -8.87
N ALA A 121 1.04 4.96 -7.59
CA ALA A 121 0.44 6.20 -7.09
C ALA A 121 1.44 7.37 -7.11
N THR A 122 2.74 7.07 -7.16
CA THR A 122 3.82 8.05 -7.08
C THR A 122 4.81 7.79 -8.22
N PRO A 123 4.68 8.48 -9.36
CA PRO A 123 5.67 8.37 -10.43
C PRO A 123 6.97 9.04 -9.99
N ASP A 124 8.12 8.47 -10.37
CA ASP A 124 9.39 9.17 -10.28
C ASP A 124 9.49 10.15 -11.45
N LEU A 125 9.66 11.43 -11.14
CA LEU A 125 9.81 12.49 -12.16
C LEU A 125 11.24 13.03 -12.21
N GLU A 126 12.12 12.61 -11.30
CA GLU A 126 13.41 13.25 -11.08
C GLU A 126 14.60 12.34 -11.39
N ARG A 127 14.61 11.10 -10.87
CA ARG A 127 15.80 10.24 -10.95
C ARG A 127 15.74 9.28 -12.14
N THR A 128 14.61 8.58 -12.26
CA THR A 128 14.33 7.67 -13.37
C THR A 128 12.95 8.00 -13.95
N PRO A 129 12.84 9.13 -14.69
CA PRO A 129 11.55 9.58 -15.20
C PRO A 129 11.00 8.62 -16.24
N SER A 130 9.89 7.97 -15.89
CA SER A 130 9.06 7.22 -16.84
C SER A 130 8.08 8.16 -17.53
N ASN A 131 7.70 7.83 -18.77
CA ASN A 131 6.65 8.57 -19.47
C ASN A 131 5.31 8.35 -18.77
N VAL A 132 4.76 9.41 -18.17
CA VAL A 132 3.41 9.37 -17.57
C VAL A 132 2.39 9.33 -18.71
N LEU A 133 1.84 8.15 -18.98
CA LEU A 133 0.83 7.96 -20.02
C LEU A 133 -0.55 8.48 -19.60
N HIS A 134 -0.87 8.31 -18.31
CA HIS A 134 -2.11 8.75 -17.72
C HIS A 134 -1.90 8.98 -16.21
N SER A 135 -2.56 9.99 -15.66
CA SER A 135 -2.58 10.29 -14.23
C SER A 135 -4.01 10.61 -13.85
N VAL A 136 -4.46 10.05 -12.73
CA VAL A 136 -5.77 10.33 -12.15
C VAL A 136 -5.54 11.17 -10.90
N SER A 137 -6.19 12.32 -10.83
CA SER A 137 -6.13 13.22 -9.68
C SER A 137 -7.00 12.71 -8.52
N ALA A 138 -6.68 13.14 -7.30
CA ALA A 138 -7.53 12.85 -6.15
C ALA A 138 -8.91 13.51 -6.24
N ALA A 139 -9.03 14.67 -6.90
CA ALA A 139 -10.32 15.30 -7.16
C ALA A 139 -11.22 14.42 -8.04
N GLU A 140 -10.67 13.78 -9.08
CA GLU A 140 -11.41 12.81 -9.90
C GLU A 140 -11.82 11.58 -9.10
N LEU A 141 -10.91 10.99 -8.31
CA LEU A 141 -11.25 9.86 -7.43
C LEU A 141 -12.34 10.20 -6.42
N LYS A 142 -12.34 11.43 -5.90
CA LYS A 142 -13.37 11.94 -4.99
C LYS A 142 -14.70 12.16 -5.71
N ALA A 143 -14.66 12.70 -6.93
CA ALA A 143 -15.84 12.90 -7.76
C ALA A 143 -16.52 11.57 -8.13
N GLU A 144 -15.71 10.52 -8.36
CA GLU A 144 -16.15 9.14 -8.61
C GLU A 144 -16.43 8.34 -7.32
N GLU A 145 -16.52 9.01 -6.17
CA GLU A 145 -16.90 8.41 -4.88
C GLU A 145 -15.97 7.27 -4.42
N MET A 146 -14.72 7.23 -4.90
CA MET A 146 -13.76 6.16 -4.59
C MET A 146 -13.00 6.39 -3.28
N ILE A 147 -12.93 7.65 -2.82
CA ILE A 147 -12.17 8.04 -1.62
C ILE A 147 -12.97 8.92 -0.64
N LYS A 148 -12.65 8.76 0.64
CA LYS A 148 -13.18 9.46 1.81
C LYS A 148 -12.37 10.73 2.07
N LEU A 149 -12.94 11.89 1.76
CA LEU A 149 -12.29 13.18 1.98
C LEU A 149 -13.27 14.22 2.53
N PRO A 150 -12.82 15.15 3.41
CA PRO A 150 -11.44 15.32 3.87
C PRO A 150 -11.01 14.29 4.94
N VAL A 151 -9.70 14.25 5.21
CA VAL A 151 -9.12 13.67 6.42
C VAL A 151 -9.30 14.65 7.57
N VAL A 152 -10.07 14.25 8.57
CA VAL A 152 -10.28 15.01 9.80
C VAL A 152 -9.15 14.67 10.77
N LEU A 153 -8.23 15.61 10.96
CA LEU A 153 -7.04 15.46 11.81
C LEU A 153 -7.32 15.99 13.23
N GLU A 154 -6.88 15.21 14.21
CA GLU A 154 -6.84 15.59 15.60
C GLU A 154 -5.46 15.23 16.20
N THR A 155 -4.82 16.20 16.85
CA THR A 155 -3.59 15.94 17.61
C THR A 155 -3.88 15.95 19.10
N GLU A 156 -3.38 14.96 19.82
CA GLU A 156 -3.56 14.87 21.27
C GLU A 156 -2.25 14.39 21.91
N PRO A 157 -1.60 15.18 22.78
CA PRO A 157 -0.32 14.78 23.38
C PRO A 157 -0.42 13.64 24.38
N ASN A 158 -1.57 13.43 25.01
CA ASN A 158 -1.81 12.29 25.86
C ASN A 158 -2.25 11.09 25.01
N TRP A 159 -1.38 10.11 24.82
CA TRP A 159 -1.67 8.97 23.95
C TRP A 159 -2.87 8.13 24.40
N GLN A 160 -3.14 8.02 25.71
CA GLN A 160 -4.35 7.34 26.19
C GLN A 160 -5.62 8.12 25.82
N GLN A 161 -5.59 9.46 25.95
CA GLN A 161 -6.71 10.30 25.51
C GLN A 161 -6.89 10.24 23.99
N CYS A 162 -5.80 10.27 23.23
CA CYS A 162 -5.79 10.11 21.78
C CYS A 162 -6.47 8.81 21.35
N LEU A 163 -6.16 7.70 22.04
CA LEU A 163 -6.79 6.41 21.81
C LEU A 163 -8.28 6.40 22.21
N ALA A 164 -8.62 7.02 23.34
CA ALA A 164 -10.01 7.17 23.79
C ALA A 164 -10.86 7.94 22.77
N ASP A 165 -10.34 9.05 22.23
CA ASP A 165 -11.03 9.88 21.24
C ASP A 165 -11.25 9.11 19.93
N ALA A 166 -10.27 8.32 19.51
CA ALA A 166 -10.38 7.43 18.34
C ALA A 166 -11.44 6.33 18.54
N ILE A 167 -11.50 5.71 19.72
CA ILE A 167 -12.54 4.72 20.06
C ILE A 167 -13.93 5.39 20.02
N GLY A 168 -14.07 6.56 20.65
CA GLY A 168 -15.33 7.32 20.64
C GLY A 168 -15.78 7.68 19.23
N ARG A 169 -14.84 8.08 18.35
CA ARG A 169 -15.13 8.33 16.94
C ARG A 169 -15.60 7.07 16.23
N ARG A 170 -14.97 5.91 16.48
CA ARG A 170 -15.37 4.63 15.88
C ARG A 170 -16.80 4.26 16.24
N GLU A 171 -17.18 4.39 17.52
CA GLU A 171 -18.54 4.09 17.98
C GLU A 171 -19.58 5.02 17.33
N ALA A 172 -19.27 6.32 17.23
CA ALA A 172 -20.14 7.27 16.54
C ALA A 172 -20.34 6.92 15.06
N LEU A 173 -19.26 6.57 14.34
CA LEU A 173 -19.37 6.12 12.94
C LEU A 173 -20.12 4.80 12.82
N HIS A 174 -19.96 3.89 13.78
CA HIS A 174 -20.63 2.61 13.75
C HIS A 174 -22.13 2.74 13.92
N ALA A 175 -22.58 3.61 14.85
CA ALA A 175 -23.99 3.92 15.03
C ALA A 175 -24.63 4.46 13.74
N LEU A 176 -23.90 5.31 12.99
CA LEU A 176 -24.34 5.80 11.68
C LEU A 176 -24.41 4.69 10.63
N ALA A 177 -23.37 3.84 10.55
CA ALA A 177 -23.32 2.73 9.61
C ALA A 177 -24.46 1.73 9.85
N ASP A 178 -24.76 1.43 11.11
CA ASP A 178 -25.88 0.57 11.50
C ASP A 178 -27.23 1.19 11.18
N ALA A 179 -27.38 2.51 11.36
CA ALA A 179 -28.59 3.23 10.98
C ALA A 179 -28.82 3.18 9.47
N GLU A 180 -27.79 3.42 8.66
CA GLU A 180 -27.89 3.29 7.20
C GLU A 180 -28.14 1.85 6.75
N ARG A 181 -27.51 0.87 7.40
CA ARG A 181 -27.76 -0.55 7.11
C ARG A 181 -29.21 -0.93 7.38
N ARG A 182 -29.80 -0.46 8.49
CA ARG A 182 -31.23 -0.64 8.78
C ARG A 182 -32.13 0.04 7.73
N ALA A 183 -31.64 1.09 7.10
CA ALA A 183 -32.30 1.76 5.98
C ALA A 183 -32.04 1.10 4.60
N GLY A 184 -31.33 -0.03 4.56
CA GLY A 184 -31.09 -0.82 3.34
C GLY A 184 -29.72 -0.63 2.70
N ALA A 185 -28.82 0.17 3.28
CA ALA A 185 -27.47 0.33 2.74
C ALA A 185 -26.61 -0.93 2.94
N ALA A 186 -25.59 -1.09 2.10
CA ALA A 186 -24.62 -2.18 2.21
C ALA A 186 -23.94 -2.19 3.59
N TYR A 187 -23.70 -3.40 4.11
CA TYR A 187 -23.00 -3.61 5.38
C TYR A 187 -21.60 -3.01 5.33
N MET A 188 -21.26 -2.30 6.41
CA MET A 188 -19.90 -1.89 6.72
C MET A 188 -19.79 -1.70 8.23
N ARG A 189 -18.58 -1.85 8.75
CA ARG A 189 -18.25 -1.43 10.12
C ARG A 189 -17.00 -0.55 10.11
N PRO A 190 -16.92 0.55 10.85
CA PRO A 190 -15.69 1.32 10.89
C PRO A 190 -14.65 0.59 11.75
N LEU A 191 -13.45 0.46 11.21
CA LEU A 191 -12.27 -0.12 11.85
C LEU A 191 -11.24 0.97 12.19
N VAL A 192 -10.49 0.73 13.26
CA VAL A 192 -9.38 1.57 13.71
C VAL A 192 -8.07 0.88 13.40
N LEU A 193 -7.21 1.58 12.66
CA LEU A 193 -5.85 1.17 12.35
C LEU A 193 -4.90 1.94 13.25
N ILE A 194 -4.20 1.24 14.15
CA ILE A 194 -3.31 1.81 15.15
C ILE A 194 -1.88 1.51 14.77
N GLN A 195 -1.11 2.54 14.47
CA GLN A 195 0.33 2.47 14.29
C GLN A 195 1.02 2.63 15.64
N SER A 196 1.50 1.52 16.20
CA SER A 196 2.34 1.46 17.40
C SER A 196 3.81 1.75 17.10
N GLU A 197 4.57 2.09 18.13
CA GLU A 197 6.03 2.23 18.04
C GLU A 197 6.74 0.87 17.97
N PRO A 198 7.92 0.79 17.33
CA PRO A 198 8.76 -0.39 17.43
C PRO A 198 9.32 -0.53 18.85
N ARG A 199 9.37 -1.77 19.35
CA ARG A 199 10.01 -2.06 20.64
C ARG A 199 11.50 -1.75 20.58
N ARG A 200 12.02 -1.08 21.61
CA ARG A 200 13.45 -0.76 21.75
C ARG A 200 13.96 -1.20 23.12
N ALA A 201 15.04 -1.96 23.14
CA ALA A 201 15.60 -2.46 24.40
C ALA A 201 16.01 -1.28 25.31
N GLY A 202 15.56 -1.30 26.55
CA GLY A 202 15.87 -0.27 27.56
C GLY A 202 15.11 1.05 27.39
N VAL A 203 14.16 1.15 26.46
CA VAL A 203 13.30 2.33 26.28
C VAL A 203 11.85 1.90 26.42
N ASP A 204 11.10 2.63 27.24
CA ASP A 204 9.65 2.43 27.35
C ASP A 204 8.97 3.07 26.14
N THR A 205 8.58 2.24 25.16
CA THR A 205 7.93 2.65 23.91
C THR A 205 6.43 2.36 23.93
N LEU A 206 5.65 3.07 23.13
CA LEU A 206 4.24 2.77 22.87
C LEU A 206 4.11 1.60 21.88
N ASP A 207 4.68 0.45 22.24
CA ASP A 207 4.67 -0.75 21.40
C ASP A 207 3.30 -1.43 21.33
N PHE A 208 3.18 -2.41 20.42
CA PHE A 208 1.90 -3.08 20.18
C PHE A 208 1.32 -3.75 21.43
N ALA A 209 2.18 -4.26 22.32
CA ALA A 209 1.73 -4.94 23.54
C ALA A 209 1.16 -3.93 24.53
N ARG A 210 1.82 -2.77 24.68
CA ARG A 210 1.33 -1.68 25.54
C ARG A 210 0.02 -1.10 25.03
N VAL A 211 -0.10 -0.86 23.73
CA VAL A 211 -1.35 -0.38 23.10
C VAL A 211 -2.46 -1.42 23.27
N ARG A 212 -2.17 -2.70 23.05
CA ARG A 212 -3.14 -3.79 23.25
C ARG A 212 -3.62 -3.87 24.71
N ASP A 213 -2.69 -3.76 25.66
CA ASP A 213 -3.02 -3.78 27.08
C ASP A 213 -3.88 -2.59 27.50
N GLU A 214 -3.65 -1.39 26.93
CA GLU A 214 -4.50 -0.21 27.14
C GLU A 214 -5.93 -0.45 26.67
N LEU A 215 -6.09 -0.95 25.44
CA LEU A 215 -7.40 -1.28 24.86
C LEU A 215 -8.18 -2.26 25.75
N ILE A 216 -7.51 -3.30 26.24
CA ILE A 216 -8.14 -4.34 27.03
C ILE A 216 -8.46 -3.86 28.45
N ARG A 217 -7.46 -3.32 29.16
CA ARG A 217 -7.57 -3.08 30.61
C ARG A 217 -8.31 -1.80 30.94
N ASN A 218 -8.08 -0.74 30.16
CA ASN A 218 -8.60 0.59 30.49
C ASN A 218 -9.83 0.94 29.63
N HIS A 219 -9.91 0.43 28.40
CA HIS A 219 -11.08 0.64 27.53
C HIS A 219 -12.04 -0.55 27.48
N GLY A 220 -11.70 -1.69 28.09
CA GLY A 220 -12.60 -2.85 28.18
C GLY A 220 -12.88 -3.53 26.84
N ILE A 221 -12.03 -3.32 25.83
CA ILE A 221 -12.16 -3.94 24.51
C ILE A 221 -11.81 -5.42 24.62
N ALA A 222 -12.66 -6.30 24.08
CA ALA A 222 -12.40 -7.73 24.16
C ALA A 222 -11.21 -8.12 23.27
N THR A 223 -10.41 -9.12 23.70
CA THR A 223 -9.24 -9.58 22.94
C THR A 223 -9.60 -10.01 21.51
N SER A 224 -10.78 -10.60 21.31
CA SER A 224 -11.26 -10.99 19.97
C SER A 224 -11.55 -9.81 19.05
N GLU A 225 -11.74 -8.61 19.59
CA GLU A 225 -11.97 -7.38 18.81
C GLU A 225 -10.67 -6.72 18.34
N ILE A 226 -9.51 -7.26 18.75
CA ILE A 226 -8.19 -6.71 18.47
C ILE A 226 -7.39 -7.74 17.67
N VAL A 227 -6.81 -7.30 16.56
CA VAL A 227 -5.83 -8.09 15.80
C VAL A 227 -4.49 -7.35 15.77
N VAL A 228 -3.40 -8.09 15.95
CA VAL A 228 -2.04 -7.58 15.82
C VAL A 228 -1.47 -8.06 14.50
N ALA A 229 -0.96 -7.12 13.70
CA ALA A 229 -0.41 -7.34 12.37
C ALA A 229 0.98 -6.70 12.29
N THR A 230 1.98 -7.38 12.85
CA THR A 230 3.38 -6.94 12.85
C THR A 230 4.23 -7.91 12.02
N GLY A 231 5.53 -7.64 11.89
CA GLY A 231 6.44 -8.61 11.28
C GLY A 231 6.56 -9.93 12.07
N GLU A 232 6.19 -9.91 13.36
CA GLU A 232 6.24 -11.06 14.26
C GLU A 232 4.88 -11.75 14.40
N GLU A 233 3.77 -10.99 14.32
CA GLU A 233 2.41 -11.49 14.46
C GLU A 233 1.62 -11.28 13.15
N LYS A 234 1.26 -12.37 12.49
CA LYS A 234 0.50 -12.41 11.22
C LYS A 234 -1.01 -12.50 11.45
N GLY A 235 -1.55 -11.72 12.39
CA GLY A 235 -2.95 -11.88 12.82
C GLY A 235 -3.98 -11.66 11.71
N LEU A 236 -3.68 -10.87 10.68
CA LEU A 236 -4.58 -10.69 9.53
C LEU A 236 -4.68 -11.95 8.65
N GLU A 237 -3.57 -12.67 8.41
CA GLU A 237 -3.59 -13.92 7.63
C GLU A 237 -4.47 -14.97 8.32
N GLN A 238 -4.48 -14.98 9.65
CA GLN A 238 -5.35 -15.86 10.42
C GLN A 238 -6.83 -15.50 10.24
N LEU A 239 -7.19 -14.22 10.18
CA LEU A 239 -8.58 -13.82 9.92
C LEU A 239 -9.08 -14.28 8.55
N ASP A 240 -8.23 -14.23 7.53
CA ASP A 240 -8.57 -14.69 6.18
C ASP A 240 -8.79 -16.22 6.13
N ALA A 241 -8.18 -16.97 7.05
CA ALA A 241 -8.42 -18.40 7.22
C ALA A 241 -9.70 -18.69 8.05
N ASP A 242 -9.95 -17.89 9.09
CA ASP A 242 -11.05 -18.11 10.04
C ASP A 242 -12.41 -17.58 9.54
N TYR A 243 -12.41 -16.61 8.61
CA TYR A 243 -13.61 -15.95 8.12
C TYR A 243 -13.64 -15.93 6.59
N GLN A 244 -14.80 -16.26 6.00
CA GLN A 244 -14.95 -16.40 4.54
C GLN A 244 -14.63 -15.11 3.78
N LEU A 245 -14.98 -13.95 4.37
CA LEU A 245 -14.67 -12.62 3.82
C LEU A 245 -13.54 -11.93 4.60
N GLY A 246 -12.73 -12.69 5.33
CA GLY A 246 -11.67 -12.18 6.19
C GLY A 246 -12.17 -11.14 7.18
N ILE A 247 -11.44 -10.04 7.32
CA ILE A 247 -11.80 -8.95 8.23
C ILE A 247 -13.10 -8.21 7.85
N ALA A 248 -13.52 -8.29 6.57
CA ALA A 248 -14.76 -7.68 6.10
C ALA A 248 -16.00 -8.53 6.44
N ASP A 249 -15.81 -9.75 6.92
CA ASP A 249 -16.89 -10.66 7.28
C ASP A 249 -17.76 -10.09 8.42
N PRO A 250 -19.10 -10.08 8.30
CA PRO A 250 -20.00 -9.67 9.38
C PRO A 250 -19.83 -10.46 10.68
N ALA A 251 -19.35 -11.71 10.62
CA ALA A 251 -19.14 -12.57 11.79
C ALA A 251 -17.77 -12.36 12.45
N CYS A 252 -16.80 -11.79 11.74
CA CYS A 252 -15.51 -11.43 12.33
C CYS A 252 -15.76 -10.35 13.41
N PRO A 253 -15.23 -10.43 14.63
CA PRO A 253 -15.48 -9.44 15.70
C PRO A 253 -14.50 -8.27 15.69
N VAL A 254 -13.41 -8.35 14.92
CA VAL A 254 -12.31 -7.38 14.94
C VAL A 254 -12.79 -5.95 14.63
N LYS A 255 -12.31 -5.00 15.45
CA LYS A 255 -12.56 -3.56 15.36
C LYS A 255 -11.27 -2.76 15.33
N PHE A 256 -10.20 -3.30 15.93
CA PHE A 256 -8.92 -2.62 16.10
C PHE A 256 -7.80 -3.46 15.49
N ILE A 257 -6.96 -2.82 14.68
CA ILE A 257 -5.81 -3.44 14.03
C ILE A 257 -4.57 -2.70 14.52
N ILE A 258 -3.66 -3.40 15.19
CA ILE A 258 -2.40 -2.81 15.66
C ILE A 258 -1.28 -3.25 14.72
N THR A 259 -0.51 -2.28 14.22
CA THR A 259 0.65 -2.55 13.36
C THR A 259 1.82 -1.61 13.69
N GLN A 260 3.03 -1.96 13.27
CA GLN A 260 4.23 -1.11 13.40
C GLN A 260 4.73 -0.60 12.04
N LYS A 261 4.38 -1.28 10.94
CA LYS A 261 4.83 -0.99 9.58
C LYS A 261 3.61 -0.89 8.66
N ALA A 262 3.85 -0.72 7.36
CA ALA A 262 2.79 -0.92 6.38
C ALA A 262 2.21 -2.35 6.55
N LEU A 263 0.88 -2.46 6.43
CA LEU A 263 0.23 -3.76 6.37
C LEU A 263 0.68 -4.51 5.12
N ALA A 264 0.61 -5.85 5.17
CA ALA A 264 1.03 -6.73 4.08
C ALA A 264 0.46 -6.30 2.71
N GLU A 265 1.25 -6.53 1.65
CA GLU A 265 0.81 -6.40 0.27
C GLU A 265 -0.44 -7.26 0.07
N GLY A 266 -1.48 -6.69 -0.55
CA GLY A 266 -2.77 -7.38 -0.78
C GLY A 266 -3.82 -7.27 0.32
N TRP A 267 -3.51 -6.77 1.52
CA TRP A 267 -4.56 -6.44 2.49
C TRP A 267 -5.44 -5.31 1.92
N ASP A 268 -6.74 -5.52 1.77
CA ASP A 268 -7.65 -4.47 1.33
C ASP A 268 -8.92 -4.48 2.16
N CYS A 269 -9.06 -3.47 3.03
CA CYS A 269 -10.26 -3.31 3.82
C CYS A 269 -10.71 -1.85 3.82
N PRO A 270 -11.66 -1.47 2.95
CA PRO A 270 -12.16 -0.10 2.90
C PRO A 270 -12.93 0.31 4.16
N PHE A 271 -13.20 -0.66 5.06
CA PHE A 271 -13.74 -0.44 6.39
C PHE A 271 -12.75 0.23 7.36
N ALA A 272 -11.49 0.43 6.99
CA ALA A 272 -10.58 1.28 7.74
C ALA A 272 -10.99 2.75 7.61
N TYR A 273 -11.49 3.35 8.70
CA TYR A 273 -11.95 4.75 8.72
C TYR A 273 -11.07 5.66 9.58
N ILE A 274 -10.38 5.08 10.56
CA ILE A 274 -9.63 5.83 11.56
C ILE A 274 -8.20 5.32 11.58
N LEU A 275 -7.25 6.23 11.40
CA LEU A 275 -5.82 6.02 11.63
C LEU A 275 -5.45 6.64 12.98
N VAL A 276 -4.82 5.87 13.86
CA VAL A 276 -4.21 6.36 15.10
C VAL A 276 -2.71 6.17 15.00
N SER A 277 -1.93 7.23 15.16
CA SER A 277 -0.47 7.18 15.10
C SER A 277 0.13 7.49 16.47
N MET A 278 0.69 6.47 17.12
CA MET A 278 1.41 6.58 18.40
C MET A 278 2.85 7.06 18.21
N ALA A 279 3.40 6.83 17.02
CA ALA A 279 4.69 7.34 16.63
C ALA A 279 4.52 8.75 16.05
N ALA A 280 5.49 9.63 16.29
CA ALA A 280 5.58 10.85 15.52
C ALA A 280 5.67 10.52 14.02
N LEU A 281 5.06 11.37 13.18
CA LEU A 281 4.95 11.23 11.72
C LEU A 281 6.32 11.39 11.01
N HIS A 282 7.34 10.61 11.40
CA HIS A 282 8.69 10.65 10.83
C HIS A 282 8.99 9.49 9.88
N SER A 283 8.29 8.34 10.02
CA SER A 283 8.37 7.27 9.01
C SER A 283 7.43 7.58 7.84
N ALA A 284 7.96 8.23 6.80
CA ALA A 284 7.20 8.73 5.65
C ALA A 284 6.41 7.62 4.96
N THR A 285 7.09 6.55 4.55
CA THR A 285 6.52 5.50 3.70
C THR A 285 5.43 4.67 4.40
N ALA A 286 5.61 4.34 5.68
CA ALA A 286 4.63 3.51 6.39
C ALA A 286 3.30 4.25 6.57
N VAL A 287 3.33 5.54 6.92
CA VAL A 287 2.10 6.29 7.13
C VAL A 287 1.41 6.62 5.82
N GLU A 288 2.16 6.94 4.75
CA GLU A 288 1.59 7.13 3.40
C GLU A 288 0.75 5.91 2.98
N GLN A 289 1.31 4.71 3.15
CA GLN A 289 0.63 3.46 2.83
C GLN A 289 -0.60 3.22 3.72
N LEU A 290 -0.52 3.48 5.03
CA LEU A 290 -1.68 3.36 5.92
C LEU A 290 -2.76 4.39 5.60
N LEU A 291 -2.38 5.61 5.22
CA LEU A 291 -3.32 6.67 4.85
C LEU A 291 -4.08 6.33 3.57
N GLY A 292 -3.38 5.84 2.54
CA GLY A 292 -4.02 5.35 1.31
C GLY A 292 -5.08 4.28 1.57
N ARG A 293 -4.87 3.42 2.57
CA ARG A 293 -5.84 2.40 3.00
C ARG A 293 -7.05 3.02 3.71
N VAL A 294 -6.82 3.98 4.60
CA VAL A 294 -7.90 4.66 5.32
C VAL A 294 -8.71 5.59 4.40
N LEU A 295 -8.18 6.01 3.25
CA LEU A 295 -8.91 6.86 2.30
C LEU A 295 -9.94 6.11 1.45
N ARG A 296 -9.89 4.78 1.28
CA ARG A 296 -10.78 4.06 0.35
C ARG A 296 -12.24 4.08 0.81
N GLN A 297 -13.17 4.47 -0.07
CA GLN A 297 -14.61 4.46 0.19
C GLN A 297 -15.17 3.04 0.02
N PRO A 298 -15.86 2.47 1.03
CA PRO A 298 -16.50 1.15 0.88
C PRO A 298 -17.45 1.09 -0.31
N GLY A 299 -17.18 0.15 -1.23
CA GLY A 299 -17.99 -0.06 -2.43
C GLY A 299 -17.92 1.08 -3.46
N ALA A 300 -16.94 2.00 -3.35
CA ALA A 300 -16.81 3.18 -4.19
C ALA A 300 -18.15 3.93 -4.36
N SER A 301 -18.86 4.08 -3.25
CA SER A 301 -20.18 4.69 -3.23
C SER A 301 -20.37 5.56 -2.01
N ARG A 302 -20.91 6.75 -2.27
CA ARG A 302 -21.18 7.75 -1.25
C ARG A 302 -22.28 7.30 -0.30
N ARG A 303 -22.03 7.53 0.99
CA ARG A 303 -22.95 7.25 2.10
C ARG A 303 -23.84 8.47 2.39
N GLN A 304 -25.00 8.24 2.98
CA GLN A 304 -25.94 9.32 3.31
C GLN A 304 -25.38 10.23 4.42
N ALA A 305 -24.79 9.64 5.44
CA ALA A 305 -24.15 10.32 6.53
C ALA A 305 -22.80 10.89 6.06
N LYS A 306 -22.66 12.21 6.10
CA LYS A 306 -21.43 12.91 5.70
C LYS A 306 -20.17 12.36 6.40
N ALA A 307 -20.28 11.99 7.68
CA ALA A 307 -19.17 11.45 8.46
C ALA A 307 -18.65 10.10 7.93
N LEU A 308 -19.46 9.31 7.23
CA LEU A 308 -19.05 8.06 6.59
C LEU A 308 -18.41 8.29 5.20
N ASN A 309 -18.26 9.54 4.77
CA ASN A 309 -17.52 9.92 3.55
C ASN A 309 -16.22 10.66 3.90
N GLN A 310 -15.77 10.56 5.14
CA GLN A 310 -14.56 11.21 5.68
C GLN A 310 -13.66 10.15 6.29
N SER A 311 -12.36 10.43 6.28
CA SER A 311 -11.35 9.67 7.02
C SER A 311 -10.95 10.44 8.26
N TYR A 312 -10.45 9.74 9.28
CA TYR A 312 -10.09 10.35 10.56
C TYR A 312 -8.66 9.97 10.92
N ALA A 313 -7.87 10.94 11.35
CA ALA A 313 -6.49 10.74 11.80
C ALA A 313 -6.32 11.31 13.20
N PHE A 314 -5.91 10.46 14.14
CA PHE A 314 -5.57 10.83 15.51
C PHE A 314 -4.06 10.63 15.68
N VAL A 315 -3.34 11.68 16.06
CA VAL A 315 -1.87 11.64 16.15
C VAL A 315 -1.43 12.07 17.54
N VAL A 316 -0.57 11.28 18.16
CA VAL A 316 0.06 11.64 19.45
C VAL A 316 1.10 12.72 19.22
N SER A 317 0.68 13.99 19.37
CA SER A 317 1.51 15.15 19.07
C SER A 317 1.05 16.39 19.85
N ARG A 318 2.01 17.26 20.17
CA ARG A 318 1.74 18.61 20.72
C ARG A 318 1.60 19.67 19.62
N ASN A 319 2.06 19.39 18.41
CA ASN A 319 2.17 20.37 17.35
C ASN A 319 1.22 20.04 16.19
N PHE A 320 0.04 20.66 16.21
CA PHE A 320 -0.96 20.46 15.16
C PHE A 320 -0.45 20.92 13.78
N ALA A 321 0.14 22.11 13.70
CA ALA A 321 0.55 22.72 12.42
C ALA A 321 1.59 21.85 11.70
N GLU A 322 2.61 21.40 12.42
CA GLU A 322 3.62 20.47 11.89
C GLU A 322 3.01 19.13 11.46
N THR A 323 2.09 18.59 12.26
CA THR A 323 1.43 17.32 11.96
C THR A 323 0.54 17.43 10.72
N ALA A 324 -0.22 18.53 10.58
CA ALA A 324 -1.06 18.82 9.43
C ALA A 324 -0.21 19.02 8.17
N GLY A 325 0.88 19.79 8.26
CA GLY A 325 1.85 19.96 7.17
C GLY A 325 2.45 18.64 6.72
N ALA A 326 2.93 17.83 7.66
CA ALA A 326 3.49 16.50 7.36
C ALA A 326 2.45 15.56 6.72
N LEU A 327 1.19 15.59 7.17
CA LEU A 327 0.12 14.78 6.57
C LEU A 327 -0.22 15.24 5.14
N ARG A 328 -0.25 16.56 4.91
CA ARG A 328 -0.45 17.15 3.59
C ARG A 328 0.66 16.78 2.62
N ASP A 329 1.92 16.91 3.04
CA ASP A 329 3.07 16.54 2.23
C ASP A 329 3.03 15.06 1.86
N ARG A 330 2.56 14.18 2.76
CA ARG A 330 2.37 12.75 2.50
C ARG A 330 1.24 12.43 1.55
N LEU A 331 0.14 13.18 1.57
CA LEU A 331 -0.91 13.05 0.57
C LEU A 331 -0.37 13.40 -0.82
N VAL A 332 0.41 14.47 -0.93
CA VAL A 332 1.06 14.88 -2.18
C VAL A 332 2.07 13.83 -2.65
N ALA A 333 3.02 13.48 -1.79
CA ALA A 333 4.14 12.63 -2.13
C ALA A 333 3.75 11.16 -2.31
N GLY A 334 2.81 10.66 -1.48
CA GLY A 334 2.48 9.25 -1.34
C GLY A 334 1.21 8.81 -2.07
N ALA A 335 0.24 9.71 -2.27
CA ALA A 335 -1.04 9.37 -2.86
C ALA A 335 -1.37 10.17 -4.13
N GLY A 336 -0.39 10.91 -4.67
CA GLY A 336 -0.49 11.59 -5.98
C GLY A 336 -1.37 12.83 -5.98
N PHE A 337 -1.61 13.44 -4.82
CA PHE A 337 -2.47 14.61 -4.70
C PHE A 337 -1.81 15.88 -5.22
N GLU A 338 -2.57 16.74 -5.91
CA GLU A 338 -2.06 18.04 -6.35
C GLU A 338 -1.91 19.03 -5.17
N ARG A 339 -0.75 19.69 -5.08
CA ARG A 339 -0.41 20.59 -3.97
C ARG A 339 -1.41 21.74 -3.77
N ARG A 340 -2.10 22.17 -4.84
CA ARG A 340 -3.09 23.25 -4.81
C ARG A 340 -4.39 22.87 -4.10
N GLU A 341 -4.73 21.58 -4.04
CA GLU A 341 -6.01 21.10 -3.49
C GLU A 341 -5.86 20.53 -2.07
N VAL A 342 -4.62 20.27 -1.64
CA VAL A 342 -4.28 19.57 -0.39
C VAL A 342 -4.69 20.33 0.87
N SER A 343 -4.83 21.65 0.81
CA SER A 343 -5.36 22.46 1.92
C SER A 343 -6.80 22.07 2.28
N GLU A 344 -7.61 21.66 1.29
CA GLU A 344 -9.00 21.25 1.52
C GLU A 344 -9.15 19.78 1.96
N PHE A 345 -8.09 18.98 1.82
CA PHE A 345 -8.11 17.55 2.10
C PHE A 345 -7.75 17.18 3.53
N VAL A 346 -7.16 18.11 4.28
CA VAL A 346 -6.91 17.94 5.72
C VAL A 346 -7.61 19.05 6.48
N THR A 347 -8.50 18.68 7.40
CA THR A 347 -9.27 19.62 8.22
C THR A 347 -9.10 19.31 9.70
N ALA A 348 -8.95 20.32 10.54
CA ALA A 348 -8.87 20.13 11.99
C ALA A 348 -10.23 19.69 12.58
N ALA A 349 -10.22 18.73 13.51
CA ALA A 349 -11.40 18.28 14.24
C ALA A 349 -11.89 19.33 15.27
N LYS A 350 -10.95 19.99 15.96
CA LYS A 350 -11.20 20.96 17.03
C LYS A 350 -11.01 22.40 16.53
N ALA A 351 -11.87 23.32 16.96
CA ALA A 351 -11.82 24.73 16.53
C ALA A 351 -10.51 25.44 16.94
N GLU A 352 -9.93 25.08 18.08
CA GLU A 352 -8.65 25.62 18.54
C GLU A 352 -7.50 25.20 17.62
N GLN A 353 -7.51 23.93 17.18
CA GLN A 353 -6.53 23.39 16.24
C GLN A 353 -6.72 23.98 14.84
N ALA A 354 -7.97 24.25 14.44
CA ALA A 354 -8.27 24.93 13.18
C ALA A 354 -7.64 26.34 13.09
N ARG A 355 -7.37 27.01 14.21
CA ARG A 355 -6.66 28.31 14.25
C ARG A 355 -5.16 28.18 14.07
N LEU A 356 -4.60 27.01 14.39
CA LEU A 356 -3.17 26.70 14.22
C LEU A 356 -2.85 26.23 12.79
N ASP A 357 -3.88 25.97 11.99
CA ASP A 357 -3.76 25.50 10.61
C ASP A 357 -3.50 26.63 9.60
N LEU A 358 -2.33 27.25 9.67
CA LEU A 358 -1.99 28.43 8.86
C LEU A 358 -2.06 28.16 7.35
N ASP A 359 -1.66 26.96 6.91
CA ASP A 359 -1.65 26.57 5.50
C ASP A 359 -3.05 26.20 4.99
N GLY A 360 -3.93 25.68 5.85
CA GLY A 360 -5.36 25.44 5.54
C GLY A 360 -6.16 26.73 5.31
N HIS A 361 -5.62 27.88 5.75
CA HIS A 361 -6.22 29.21 5.60
C HIS A 361 -5.39 30.15 4.70
N ALA A 362 -4.52 29.63 3.84
CA ALA A 362 -3.68 30.43 2.95
C ALA A 362 -4.54 31.45 2.16
N GLY A 363 -4.39 32.74 2.50
CA GLY A 363 -5.20 33.85 1.97
C GLY A 363 -6.05 34.63 3.00
N ARG A 364 -6.18 34.16 4.24
CA ARG A 364 -6.95 34.84 5.32
C ARG A 364 -6.12 35.55 6.39
N PHE A 365 -4.80 35.37 6.39
CA PHE A 365 -3.92 35.96 7.40
C PHE A 365 -2.85 36.85 6.74
N VAL A 366 -2.76 38.10 7.20
CA VAL A 366 -1.65 39.01 6.89
C VAL A 366 -0.66 38.90 8.04
N VAL A 367 0.53 38.35 7.77
CA VAL A 367 1.61 38.31 8.75
C VAL A 367 2.30 39.68 8.76
N HIS A 368 2.21 40.39 9.88
CA HIS A 368 3.03 41.58 10.11
C HIS A 368 4.27 41.17 10.91
N PRO A 369 5.46 41.12 10.29
CA PRO A 369 6.69 40.85 11.04
C PRO A 369 6.93 41.99 12.02
N VAL A 370 7.08 41.65 13.31
CA VAL A 370 7.56 42.59 14.33
C VAL A 370 9.08 42.57 14.25
N ALA A 371 9.68 43.67 13.79
CA ALA A 371 11.11 43.88 13.92
C ALA A 371 11.43 44.02 15.42
N ILE A 372 12.31 43.16 15.94
CA ILE A 372 12.86 43.23 17.30
C ILE A 372 14.11 44.10 17.27
#